data_AF-A0A940N9P3-F1
#
_entry.id   AF-A0A940N9P3-F1
#
_cell.length_a   1.000
_cell.length_b   1.000
_cell.length_c   1.000
_cell.angle_alpha   90.00
_cell.angle_beta   90.00
_cell.angle_gamma   90.00
#
_symmetry.space_group_name_H-M   'P 1'
#
loop_
_entity.id
_entity.type
_entity.pdbx_description
1 polymer ?
#
loop_
_entity_poly.entity_id
_entity_poly.type
_entity_poly.pdbx_seq_one_letter_code
_entity_poly.pdbx_strand_id
1 'polypeptide(L)'
;MHVVDAAWQEWLATNVSRGCTPESMIEAMVQAGFDAAAARDIVGRAAAEGGVQAAAISPVDDSARAYHYDACPVAAGNRVRAHDRDVTVLMRVERPQVIAFGNVLSADECTELIERARHRLKRSTTVNPDSGQEDVIQLRTSEGFWFQRCEDPFIERLDRRIAALMGEPLEHGEGLQILHYTAGGEYRAHFDYFPPGQSGSAVHTARGGQRVATLIVYLNDVEGGGETVFPDAGLAVMARQGSAVYFRYMNGRRQLDPLTLHGGAPVTSGDKWIMTKWMRERPYV
;
A
#
# COMPACT_ATOMS: atom_id res chain seq x y z
N MET A 1 -32.77 9.39 -12.86
CA MET A 1 -32.20 8.29 -13.67
C MET A 1 -30.83 8.77 -14.13
N HIS A 2 -29.75 8.24 -13.54
CA HIS A 2 -28.39 8.63 -13.93
C HIS A 2 -28.14 8.15 -15.37
N VAL A 3 -27.71 9.06 -16.24
CA VAL A 3 -27.39 8.77 -17.64
C VAL A 3 -25.90 8.49 -17.71
N VAL A 4 -25.52 7.45 -18.45
CA VAL A 4 -24.11 7.17 -18.77
C VAL A 4 -23.61 8.27 -19.71
N ASP A 5 -22.80 9.18 -19.19
CA ASP A 5 -22.14 10.21 -19.99
C ASP A 5 -20.80 9.72 -20.55
N ALA A 6 -20.10 10.57 -21.29
CA ALA A 6 -18.82 10.24 -21.91
C ALA A 6 -17.76 9.81 -20.88
N ALA A 7 -17.80 10.36 -19.65
CA ALA A 7 -16.86 10.00 -18.60
C ALA A 7 -17.10 8.58 -18.09
N TRP A 8 -18.37 8.16 -17.96
CA TRP A 8 -18.71 6.78 -17.62
C TRP A 8 -18.39 5.79 -18.74
N GLN A 9 -18.54 6.18 -20.01
CA GLN A 9 -18.15 5.34 -21.14
C GLN A 9 -16.63 5.07 -21.15
N GLU A 10 -15.83 6.12 -20.96
CA GLU A 10 -14.37 6.00 -20.85
C GLU A 10 -13.94 5.19 -19.63
N TRP A 11 -14.62 5.39 -18.49
CA TRP A 11 -14.38 4.61 -17.28
C TRP A 11 -14.70 3.12 -17.49
N LEU A 12 -15.82 2.78 -18.14
CA LEU A 12 -16.19 1.40 -18.44
C LEU A 12 -15.15 0.73 -19.34
N ALA A 13 -14.76 1.38 -20.44
CA ALA A 13 -13.75 0.86 -21.38
C ALA A 13 -12.39 0.66 -20.70
N THR A 14 -11.99 1.60 -19.85
CA THR A 14 -10.73 1.54 -19.10
C THR A 14 -10.72 0.40 -18.09
N ASN A 15 -11.83 0.17 -17.37
CA ASN A 15 -11.89 -0.90 -16.36
C ASN A 15 -12.05 -2.30 -16.99
N VAL A 16 -12.76 -2.41 -18.12
CA VAL A 16 -12.82 -3.66 -18.91
C VAL A 16 -11.42 -4.03 -19.42
N SER A 17 -10.70 -3.08 -20.03
CA SER A 17 -9.34 -3.33 -20.53
C SER A 17 -8.31 -3.63 -19.45
N ARG A 18 -8.54 -3.15 -18.21
CA ARG A 18 -7.73 -3.49 -17.02
C ARG A 18 -8.07 -4.85 -16.40
N GLY A 19 -9.11 -5.53 -16.89
CA GLY A 19 -9.54 -6.84 -16.40
C GLY A 19 -10.28 -6.79 -15.07
N CYS A 20 -10.88 -5.64 -14.71
CA CYS A 20 -11.75 -5.55 -13.54
C CYS A 20 -12.96 -6.49 -13.69
N THR A 21 -13.39 -7.12 -12.60
CA THR A 21 -14.54 -8.03 -12.64
C THR A 21 -15.84 -7.24 -12.88
N PRO A 22 -16.80 -7.78 -13.64
CA PRO A 22 -18.10 -7.14 -13.83
C PRO A 22 -18.76 -6.75 -12.51
N GLU A 23 -18.64 -7.60 -11.49
CA GLU A 23 -19.19 -7.37 -10.15
C GLU A 23 -18.62 -6.12 -9.49
N SER A 24 -17.30 -5.93 -9.53
CA SER A 24 -16.65 -4.73 -8.97
C SER A 24 -17.07 -3.45 -9.70
N MET A 25 -17.29 -3.55 -11.01
CA MET A 25 -17.72 -2.42 -11.83
C MET A 25 -19.19 -2.05 -11.56
N ILE A 26 -20.05 -3.05 -11.36
CA ILE A 26 -21.45 -2.86 -10.98
C ILE A 26 -21.54 -2.20 -9.61
N GLU A 27 -20.76 -2.64 -8.62
CA GLU A 27 -20.73 -2.06 -7.29
C GLU A 27 -20.34 -0.59 -7.31
N ALA A 28 -19.30 -0.22 -8.07
CA ALA A 28 -18.87 1.16 -8.23
C ALA A 28 -19.94 2.04 -8.89
N MET A 29 -20.65 1.53 -9.89
CA MET A 29 -21.78 2.25 -10.51
C MET A 29 -22.96 2.42 -9.53
N VAL A 30 -23.28 1.40 -8.74
CA VAL A 30 -24.35 1.48 -7.74
C VAL A 30 -23.99 2.49 -6.64
N GLN A 31 -22.74 2.52 -6.18
CA GLN A 31 -22.24 3.53 -5.24
C GLN A 31 -22.31 4.94 -5.81
N ALA A 32 -22.14 5.10 -7.13
CA ALA A 32 -22.30 6.36 -7.84
C ALA A 32 -23.77 6.75 -8.11
N GLY A 33 -24.74 6.00 -7.59
CA GLY A 33 -26.17 6.31 -7.67
C GLY A 33 -26.90 5.68 -8.85
N PHE A 34 -26.28 4.77 -9.60
CA PHE A 34 -26.98 4.01 -10.64
C PHE A 34 -27.88 2.93 -10.01
N ASP A 35 -29.01 2.66 -10.67
CA ASP A 35 -29.83 1.51 -10.32
C ASP A 35 -29.06 0.20 -10.58
N ALA A 36 -29.21 -0.78 -9.69
CA ALA A 36 -28.46 -2.03 -9.76
C ALA A 36 -28.77 -2.88 -11.00
N ALA A 37 -30.00 -2.86 -11.51
CA ALA A 37 -30.34 -3.58 -12.73
C ALA A 37 -29.78 -2.84 -13.96
N ALA A 38 -29.85 -1.50 -13.96
CA ALA A 38 -29.25 -0.68 -15.01
C ALA A 38 -27.72 -0.84 -15.07
N ALA A 39 -27.04 -0.82 -13.92
CA ALA A 39 -25.59 -1.01 -13.84
C ALA A 39 -25.15 -2.37 -14.41
N ARG A 40 -25.87 -3.45 -14.10
CA ARG A 40 -25.60 -4.79 -14.68
C ARG A 40 -25.71 -4.80 -16.21
N ASP A 41 -26.74 -4.18 -16.75
CA ASP A 41 -26.98 -4.14 -18.20
C ASP A 41 -25.94 -3.26 -18.94
N ILE A 42 -25.50 -2.17 -18.30
CA ILE A 42 -24.46 -1.30 -18.85
C ILE A 42 -23.09 -2.00 -18.85
N VAL A 43 -22.69 -2.61 -17.73
CA VAL A 43 -21.42 -3.34 -17.61
C VAL A 43 -21.40 -4.56 -18.54
N GLY A 44 -22.52 -5.28 -18.65
CA GLY A 44 -22.64 -6.43 -19.56
C GLY A 44 -22.43 -6.06 -21.03
N ARG A 45 -22.97 -4.91 -21.47
CA ARG A 45 -22.73 -4.41 -22.84
C ARG A 45 -21.30 -3.96 -23.07
N ALA A 46 -20.72 -3.22 -22.12
CA ALA A 46 -19.33 -2.77 -22.22
C ALA A 46 -18.34 -3.96 -22.28
N ALA A 47 -18.60 -5.04 -21.54
CA ALA A 47 -17.80 -6.25 -21.59
C ALA A 47 -17.94 -7.01 -22.93
N ALA A 48 -19.13 -6.97 -23.55
CA ALA A 48 -19.38 -7.59 -24.85
C ALA A 48 -18.78 -6.79 -26.02
N GLU A 49 -18.83 -5.46 -25.96
CA GLU A 49 -18.28 -4.56 -26.99
C GLU A 49 -16.75 -4.50 -26.99
N GLY A 50 -16.11 -4.74 -25.84
CA GLY A 50 -14.64 -4.86 -25.71
C GLY A 50 -14.06 -6.21 -26.15
N GLY A 51 -14.88 -7.12 -26.70
CA GLY A 51 -14.49 -8.47 -27.04
C GLY A 51 -13.62 -8.58 -28.29
N VAL A 52 -12.30 -8.62 -28.11
CA VAL A 52 -11.42 -9.37 -29.02
C VAL A 52 -11.84 -10.83 -29.01
N GLN A 53 -12.01 -11.40 -30.21
CA GLN A 53 -12.38 -12.77 -30.51
C GLN A 53 -11.84 -13.76 -29.46
N ALA A 54 -12.75 -14.53 -28.84
CA ALA A 54 -12.42 -15.64 -27.97
C ALA A 54 -11.64 -16.71 -28.75
N ALA A 55 -10.33 -16.54 -28.86
CA ALA A 55 -9.44 -17.65 -29.11
C ALA A 55 -9.63 -18.63 -27.95
N ALA A 56 -9.89 -19.89 -28.26
CA ALA A 56 -9.94 -20.95 -27.27
C ALA A 56 -8.66 -20.89 -26.42
N ILE A 57 -8.78 -20.36 -25.21
CA ILE A 57 -7.73 -20.41 -24.21
C ILE A 57 -7.71 -21.87 -23.79
N SER A 58 -6.78 -22.64 -24.39
CA SER A 58 -6.29 -23.87 -23.76
C SER A 58 -6.08 -23.58 -22.28
N PRO A 59 -6.49 -24.46 -21.35
CA PRO A 59 -6.36 -24.19 -19.93
C PRO A 59 -4.90 -23.87 -19.66
N VAL A 60 -4.60 -22.58 -19.46
CA VAL A 60 -3.28 -22.15 -19.05
C VAL A 60 -3.18 -22.69 -17.64
N ASP A 61 -2.24 -23.61 -17.46
CA ASP A 61 -1.92 -24.21 -16.18
C ASP A 61 -1.70 -23.10 -15.14
N ASP A 62 -2.73 -22.81 -14.35
CA ASP A 62 -2.77 -21.72 -13.36
C ASP A 62 -1.77 -21.97 -12.21
N SER A 63 -1.21 -23.19 -12.14
CA SER A 63 -0.15 -23.55 -11.21
C SER A 63 1.17 -22.82 -11.48
N ALA A 64 1.40 -22.30 -12.70
CA ALA A 64 2.64 -21.62 -13.07
C ALA A 64 2.65 -20.11 -12.73
N ARG A 65 1.50 -19.51 -12.39
CA ARG A 65 1.38 -18.06 -12.11
C ARG A 65 1.07 -17.70 -10.66
N ALA A 66 0.74 -18.67 -9.82
CA ALA A 66 0.50 -18.43 -8.40
C ALA A 66 1.77 -17.92 -7.68
N TYR A 67 1.61 -16.91 -6.82
CA TYR A 67 2.68 -16.42 -5.96
C TYR A 67 3.15 -17.52 -5.00
N HIS A 68 4.46 -17.79 -4.96
CA HIS A 68 5.04 -18.77 -4.05
C HIS A 68 5.48 -18.12 -2.74
N TYR A 69 4.82 -18.46 -1.64
CA TYR A 69 5.21 -17.99 -0.30
C TYR A 69 6.44 -18.73 0.20
N ASP A 70 7.52 -17.99 0.44
CA ASP A 70 8.75 -18.42 1.13
C ASP A 70 8.74 -17.99 2.60
N ALA A 71 9.80 -18.29 3.35
CA ALA A 71 9.88 -17.94 4.77
C ALA A 71 9.83 -16.42 4.97
N CYS A 72 9.02 -15.95 5.93
CA CYS A 72 8.99 -14.56 6.31
C CYS A 72 10.30 -14.17 7.02
N PRO A 73 10.97 -13.06 6.66
CA PRO A 73 12.23 -12.64 7.29
C PRO A 73 12.04 -12.16 8.74
N VAL A 74 10.82 -11.76 9.12
CA VAL A 74 10.48 -11.40 10.50
C VAL A 74 10.49 -12.64 11.39
N ALA A 75 11.29 -12.62 12.44
CA ALA A 75 11.39 -13.68 13.44
C ALA A 75 10.01 -14.17 13.96
N ALA A 76 9.91 -15.48 14.17
CA ALA A 76 8.71 -16.11 14.71
C ALA A 76 8.53 -15.84 16.22
N GLY A 77 7.30 -16.05 16.71
CA GLY A 77 6.94 -15.89 18.11
C GLY A 77 6.11 -14.63 18.39
N ASN A 78 5.79 -14.41 19.67
CA ASN A 78 4.96 -13.29 20.14
C ASN A 78 5.76 -12.02 20.49
N ARG A 79 7.09 -12.10 20.50
CA ARG A 79 7.99 -10.96 20.73
C ARG A 79 9.20 -11.04 19.79
N VAL A 80 9.59 -9.91 19.22
CA VAL A 80 10.79 -9.75 18.39
C VAL A 80 11.70 -8.72 19.04
N ARG A 81 12.97 -9.09 19.27
CA ARG A 81 13.99 -8.13 19.71
C ARG A 81 14.47 -7.32 18.51
N ALA A 82 14.02 -6.08 18.41
CA ALA A 82 14.37 -5.15 17.34
C ALA A 82 15.39 -4.14 17.87
N HIS A 83 16.69 -4.43 17.70
CA HIS A 83 17.81 -3.57 18.14
C HIS A 83 17.75 -3.16 19.63
N ASP A 84 17.08 -2.05 19.94
CA ASP A 84 16.94 -1.45 21.26
C ASP A 84 15.60 -1.77 21.95
N ARG A 85 14.61 -2.32 21.23
CA ARG A 85 13.25 -2.52 21.74
C ARG A 85 12.73 -3.94 21.56
N ASP A 86 11.92 -4.39 22.52
CA ASP A 86 11.13 -5.60 22.38
C ASP A 86 9.75 -5.24 21.81
N VAL A 87 9.49 -5.71 20.60
CA VAL A 87 8.26 -5.47 19.85
C VAL A 87 7.33 -6.66 20.01
N THR A 88 6.05 -6.41 20.28
CA THR A 88 5.04 -7.46 20.44
C THR A 88 4.44 -7.80 19.08
N VAL A 89 4.29 -9.08 18.76
CA VAL A 89 3.55 -9.55 17.58
C VAL A 89 2.09 -9.75 18.00
N LEU A 90 1.18 -8.98 17.42
CA LEU A 90 -0.25 -9.00 17.74
C LEU A 90 -1.02 -9.98 16.86
N MET A 91 -0.63 -10.07 15.58
CA MET A 91 -1.25 -10.95 14.60
C MET A 91 -0.25 -11.26 13.49
N ARG A 92 -0.34 -12.47 12.92
CA ARG A 92 0.36 -12.87 11.70
C ARG A 92 -0.62 -13.53 10.74
N VAL A 93 -0.64 -13.05 9.51
CA VAL A 93 -1.25 -13.70 8.36
C VAL A 93 -0.11 -14.26 7.53
N GLU A 94 -0.19 -15.55 7.18
CA GLU A 94 0.86 -16.21 6.41
C GLU A 94 0.71 -15.96 4.90
N ARG A 95 -0.52 -15.73 4.43
CA ARG A 95 -0.87 -15.54 3.02
C ARG A 95 -2.04 -14.54 2.87
N PRO A 96 -1.80 -13.29 2.46
CA PRO A 96 -0.48 -12.67 2.25
C PRO A 96 0.36 -12.59 3.54
N GLN A 97 1.67 -12.38 3.42
CA GLN A 97 2.54 -12.16 4.58
C GLN A 97 2.28 -10.77 5.17
N VAL A 98 1.40 -10.69 6.17
CA VAL A 98 1.02 -9.46 6.88
C VAL A 98 1.16 -9.67 8.38
N ILE A 99 1.80 -8.74 9.08
CA ILE A 99 2.04 -8.83 10.52
C ILE A 99 1.63 -7.51 11.17
N ALA A 100 0.79 -7.59 12.20
CA ALA A 100 0.49 -6.46 13.06
C ALA A 100 1.41 -6.51 14.29
N PHE A 101 2.09 -5.41 14.56
CA PHE A 101 2.98 -5.25 15.71
C PHE A 101 2.43 -4.23 16.69
N GLY A 102 2.67 -4.44 17.97
CA GLY A 102 2.50 -3.45 19.03
C GLY A 102 3.85 -3.01 19.57
N ASN A 103 3.91 -1.79 20.13
CA ASN A 103 5.09 -1.28 20.81
C ASN A 103 6.34 -1.16 19.91
N VAL A 104 6.16 -0.79 18.64
CA VAL A 104 7.27 -0.51 17.70
C VAL A 104 7.94 0.81 18.05
N LEU A 105 7.14 1.84 18.32
CA LEU A 105 7.57 3.16 18.81
C LEU A 105 6.93 3.45 20.18
N SER A 106 7.59 4.24 21.02
CA SER A 106 6.93 4.86 22.18
C SER A 106 6.04 6.04 21.75
N ALA A 107 5.13 6.45 22.64
CA ALA A 107 4.34 7.66 22.46
C ALA A 107 5.22 8.91 22.26
N ASP A 108 6.34 9.02 23.01
CA ASP A 108 7.30 10.12 22.86
C ASP A 108 7.98 10.11 21.50
N GLU A 109 8.40 8.94 21.00
CA GLU A 109 9.00 8.81 19.66
C GLU A 109 8.00 9.16 18.56
N CYS A 110 6.72 8.79 18.74
CA CYS A 110 5.67 9.17 17.81
C CYS A 110 5.45 10.69 17.80
N THR A 111 5.35 11.31 18.98
CA THR A 111 5.18 12.76 19.14
C THR A 111 6.35 13.51 18.52
N GLU A 112 7.59 13.08 18.77
CA GLU A 112 8.79 13.69 18.23
C GLU A 112 8.82 13.67 16.70
N LEU A 113 8.42 12.55 16.07
CA LEU A 113 8.32 12.46 14.61
C LEU A 113 7.26 13.42 14.04
N ILE A 114 6.09 13.50 14.69
CA ILE A 114 5.01 14.42 14.28
C ILE A 114 5.49 15.87 14.37
N GLU A 115 6.06 16.29 15.51
CA GLU A 115 6.48 17.67 15.71
C GLU A 115 7.59 18.11 14.74
N ARG A 116 8.56 17.23 14.48
CA ARG A 116 9.60 17.50 13.47
C ARG A 116 9.05 17.60 12.04
N ALA A 117 7.95 16.92 11.74
CA ALA A 117 7.34 16.90 10.41
C ALA A 117 6.32 18.04 10.20
N ARG A 118 5.61 18.47 11.26
CA ARG A 118 4.40 19.33 11.19
C ARG A 118 4.56 20.58 10.33
N HIS A 119 5.72 21.24 10.36
CA HIS A 119 5.99 22.46 9.61
C HIS A 119 6.71 22.24 8.27
N ARG A 120 7.00 20.98 7.91
CA ARG A 120 7.74 20.58 6.70
C ARG A 120 6.89 19.77 5.73
N LEU A 121 5.63 19.48 6.09
CA LEU A 121 4.69 18.76 5.26
C LEU A 121 4.40 19.51 3.95
N LYS A 122 4.37 18.76 2.86
CA LYS A 122 3.94 19.22 1.54
C LYS A 122 2.92 18.23 0.98
N ARG A 123 2.10 18.66 0.03
CA ARG A 123 1.16 17.77 -0.64
C ARG A 123 1.89 16.52 -1.17
N SER A 124 1.39 15.33 -0.83
CA SER A 124 2.03 14.08 -1.26
C SER A 124 1.82 13.82 -2.76
N THR A 125 2.80 13.15 -3.35
CA THR A 125 2.83 12.72 -4.75
C THR A 125 2.65 11.21 -4.88
N THR A 126 2.38 10.75 -6.09
CA THR A 126 2.38 9.35 -6.52
C THR A 126 3.23 9.20 -7.77
N VAL A 127 3.71 7.99 -8.06
CA VAL A 127 4.48 7.73 -9.28
C VAL A 127 3.56 7.68 -10.49
N ASN A 128 3.86 8.49 -11.51
CA ASN A 128 3.22 8.42 -12.81
C ASN A 128 3.62 7.12 -13.53
N PRO A 129 2.66 6.30 -13.99
CA PRO A 129 2.96 4.99 -14.58
C PRO A 129 3.74 5.08 -15.91
N ASP A 130 3.57 6.17 -16.66
CA ASP A 130 4.17 6.33 -17.99
C ASP A 130 5.55 6.97 -17.89
N SER A 131 5.66 8.08 -17.13
CA SER A 131 6.86 8.91 -17.07
C SER A 131 7.80 8.57 -15.91
N GLY A 132 7.32 7.90 -14.85
CA GLY A 132 8.08 7.71 -13.61
C GLY A 132 8.30 9.00 -12.82
N GLN A 133 7.61 10.10 -13.16
CA GLN A 133 7.67 11.34 -12.39
C GLN A 133 6.70 11.30 -11.20
N GLU A 134 6.99 12.12 -10.19
CA GLU A 134 6.11 12.30 -9.05
C GLU A 134 5.00 13.31 -9.38
N ASP A 135 3.74 12.84 -9.39
CA ASP A 135 2.56 13.65 -9.67
C ASP A 135 1.68 13.80 -8.43
N VAL A 136 1.12 15.00 -8.23
CA VAL A 136 0.04 15.21 -7.26
C VAL A 136 -1.27 14.75 -7.89
N ILE A 137 -1.83 13.63 -7.42
CA ILE A 137 -3.10 13.10 -7.92
C ILE A 137 -4.20 13.13 -6.84
N GLN A 138 -5.47 13.13 -7.27
CA GLN A 138 -6.61 13.14 -6.34
C GLN A 138 -6.76 11.84 -5.54
N LEU A 139 -6.17 10.74 -6.00
CA LEU A 139 -6.30 9.41 -5.35
C LEU A 139 -5.53 9.30 -4.03
N ARG A 140 -4.68 10.28 -3.70
CA ARG A 140 -3.93 10.39 -2.44
C ARG A 140 -4.10 11.79 -1.88
N THR A 141 -4.74 11.88 -0.71
CA THR A 141 -5.06 13.18 -0.12
C THR A 141 -4.25 13.56 1.11
N SER A 142 -3.12 12.91 1.32
CA SER A 142 -2.19 13.24 2.41
C SER A 142 -1.28 14.42 2.10
N GLU A 143 -0.73 15.00 3.17
CA GLU A 143 0.53 15.72 3.12
C GLU A 143 1.65 14.82 3.63
N GLY A 144 2.88 15.03 3.18
CA GLY A 144 4.02 14.21 3.56
C GLY A 144 5.34 14.96 3.65
N PHE A 145 6.25 14.36 4.40
CA PHE A 145 7.61 14.83 4.64
C PHE A 145 8.55 13.61 4.73
N TRP A 146 9.82 13.78 4.36
CA TRP A 146 10.80 12.69 4.36
C TRP A 146 12.00 13.02 5.23
N PHE A 147 12.30 12.18 6.22
CA PHE A 147 13.62 12.13 6.81
C PHE A 147 14.55 11.29 5.91
N GLN A 148 15.78 11.76 5.71
CA GLN A 148 16.80 10.93 5.10
C GLN A 148 17.15 9.76 6.02
N ARG A 149 17.56 8.63 5.43
CA ARG A 149 18.03 7.48 6.21
C ARG A 149 19.21 7.92 7.07
N CYS A 150 19.14 7.63 8.37
CA CYS A 150 20.14 8.03 9.36
C CYS A 150 20.44 9.54 9.37
N GLU A 151 19.43 10.40 9.12
CA GLU A 151 19.58 11.87 9.09
C GLU A 151 20.23 12.44 10.35
N ASP A 152 19.90 11.88 11.51
CA ASP A 152 20.47 12.23 12.81
C ASP A 152 20.44 11.02 13.77
N PRO A 153 21.01 11.10 14.99
CA PRO A 153 21.05 9.97 15.92
C PRO A 153 19.67 9.43 16.34
N PHE A 154 18.63 10.26 16.33
CA PHE A 154 17.27 9.83 16.64
C PHE A 154 16.71 9.00 15.47
N ILE A 155 16.80 9.52 14.24
CA ILE A 155 16.34 8.82 13.04
C ILE A 155 17.15 7.53 12.81
N GLU A 156 18.47 7.56 13.01
CA GLU A 156 19.32 6.37 12.88
C GLU A 156 18.89 5.24 13.84
N ARG A 157 18.58 5.58 15.10
CA ARG A 157 18.10 4.58 16.07
C ARG A 157 16.80 3.93 15.59
N LEU A 158 15.87 4.72 15.07
CA LEU A 158 14.60 4.20 14.53
C LEU A 158 14.84 3.35 13.28
N ASP A 159 15.70 3.78 12.36
CA ASP A 159 16.05 3.03 11.16
C ASP A 159 16.66 1.67 11.50
N ARG A 160 17.59 1.62 12.47
CA ARG A 160 18.20 0.36 12.93
C ARG A 160 17.19 -0.57 13.60
N ARG A 161 16.27 -0.04 14.42
CA ARG A 161 15.16 -0.81 15.01
C ARG A 161 14.26 -1.39 13.93
N ILE A 162 13.83 -0.57 12.97
CA ILE A 162 12.91 -0.97 11.90
C ILE A 162 13.56 -2.02 10.99
N ALA A 163 14.82 -1.82 10.58
CA ALA A 163 15.58 -2.78 9.78
C ALA A 163 15.68 -4.14 10.49
N ALA A 164 16.06 -4.13 11.78
CA ALA A 164 16.11 -5.34 12.60
C ALA A 164 14.75 -6.02 12.76
N LEU A 165 13.67 -5.25 12.91
CA LEU A 165 12.30 -5.78 13.02
C LEU A 165 11.85 -6.46 11.72
N MET A 166 12.13 -5.84 10.57
CA MET A 166 11.75 -6.35 9.25
C MET A 166 12.62 -7.52 8.78
N GLY A 167 13.75 -7.78 9.46
CA GLY A 167 14.72 -8.80 9.06
C GLY A 167 15.51 -8.42 7.81
N GLU A 168 15.67 -7.12 7.54
CA GLU A 168 16.28 -6.59 6.32
C GLU A 168 17.51 -5.71 6.66
N PRO A 169 18.54 -5.64 5.80
CA PRO A 169 19.69 -4.77 6.03
C PRO A 169 19.32 -3.29 6.06
N LEU A 170 19.99 -2.51 6.91
CA LEU A 170 19.73 -1.07 7.06
C LEU A 170 19.86 -0.31 5.73
N GLU A 171 20.86 -0.66 4.93
CA GLU A 171 21.22 -0.01 3.68
C GLU A 171 20.17 -0.19 2.58
N HIS A 172 19.26 -1.15 2.74
CA HIS A 172 18.17 -1.42 1.81
C HIS A 172 16.98 -0.48 2.04
N GLY A 173 16.90 0.18 3.20
CA GLY A 173 15.76 1.03 3.54
C GLY A 173 15.78 2.38 2.82
N GLU A 174 14.65 2.82 2.29
CA GLU A 174 14.44 4.21 1.90
C GLU A 174 14.40 5.14 3.14
N GLY A 175 14.30 6.46 2.94
CA GLY A 175 14.06 7.40 4.05
C GLY A 175 12.72 7.13 4.77
N LEU A 176 12.54 7.72 5.95
CA LEU A 176 11.26 7.62 6.67
C LEU A 176 10.28 8.64 6.10
N GLN A 177 9.18 8.16 5.51
CA GLN A 177 8.12 9.04 5.03
C GLN A 177 7.07 9.26 6.12
N ILE A 178 6.89 10.50 6.57
CA ILE A 178 5.78 10.89 7.44
C ILE A 178 4.61 11.33 6.57
N LEU A 179 3.40 10.91 6.89
CA LEU A 179 2.18 11.33 6.24
C LEU A 179 1.14 11.77 7.25
N HIS A 180 0.38 12.81 6.89
CA HIS A 180 -0.77 13.30 7.64
C HIS A 180 -2.03 13.28 6.78
N TYR A 181 -3.11 12.74 7.34
CA TYR A 181 -4.45 12.73 6.77
C TYR A 181 -5.40 13.42 7.74
N THR A 182 -6.08 14.47 7.27
CA THR A 182 -7.19 15.10 7.99
C THR A 182 -8.50 14.35 7.73
N ALA A 183 -9.58 14.75 8.39
CA ALA A 183 -10.91 14.17 8.16
C ALA A 183 -11.28 14.15 6.66
N GLY A 184 -11.80 13.01 6.21
CA GLY A 184 -12.06 12.68 4.79
C GLY A 184 -10.83 12.26 4.00
N GLY A 185 -9.63 12.39 4.55
CA GLY A 185 -8.39 12.02 3.89
C GLY A 185 -8.27 10.51 3.72
N GLU A 186 -7.89 10.07 2.51
CA GLU A 186 -7.73 8.66 2.14
C GLU A 186 -6.50 8.44 1.27
N TYR A 187 -6.18 7.16 1.09
CA TYR A 187 -5.32 6.71 -0.01
C TYR A 187 -5.93 5.46 -0.63
N ARG A 188 -6.35 5.57 -1.90
CA ARG A 188 -6.95 4.45 -2.62
C ARG A 188 -6.01 3.25 -2.72
N ALA A 189 -6.61 2.09 -2.94
CA ALA A 189 -5.90 0.83 -3.05
C ALA A 189 -4.80 0.89 -4.12
N HIS A 190 -3.58 0.51 -3.74
CA HIS A 190 -2.40 0.52 -4.59
C HIS A 190 -1.39 -0.54 -4.14
N PHE A 191 -0.37 -0.72 -4.95
CA PHE A 191 0.81 -1.51 -4.60
C PHE A 191 1.97 -0.59 -4.26
N ASP A 192 2.77 -0.99 -3.29
CA ASP A 192 4.01 -0.30 -2.96
C ASP A 192 5.18 -0.67 -3.88
N TYR A 193 5.12 -1.86 -4.50
CA TYR A 193 6.07 -2.26 -5.53
C TYR A 193 5.82 -1.52 -6.84
N PHE A 194 6.85 -1.42 -7.67
CA PHE A 194 6.77 -0.83 -9.01
C PHE A 194 6.31 -1.90 -10.02
N PRO A 195 5.14 -1.79 -10.66
CA PRO A 195 4.65 -2.84 -11.56
C PRO A 195 5.58 -3.04 -12.78
N PRO A 196 6.05 -4.27 -13.07
CA PRO A 196 7.04 -4.52 -14.13
C PRO A 196 6.58 -4.15 -15.56
N GLY A 197 5.27 -4.02 -15.78
CA GLY A 197 4.69 -3.65 -17.07
C GLY A 197 4.57 -2.15 -17.33
N GLN A 198 4.92 -1.29 -16.37
CA GLN A 198 4.84 0.16 -16.50
C GLN A 198 6.20 0.74 -16.88
N SER A 199 6.25 1.60 -17.90
CA SER A 199 7.50 2.21 -18.37
C SER A 199 8.17 3.05 -17.30
N GLY A 200 7.40 3.73 -16.44
CA GLY A 200 7.91 4.50 -15.31
C GLY A 200 8.65 3.67 -14.25
N SER A 201 8.33 2.38 -14.13
CA SER A 201 8.92 1.49 -13.11
C SER A 201 10.43 1.31 -13.24
N ALA A 202 10.95 1.37 -14.48
CA ALA A 202 12.39 1.23 -14.74
C ALA A 202 13.21 2.34 -14.06
N VAL A 203 12.66 3.56 -13.99
CA VAL A 203 13.32 4.71 -13.36
C VAL A 203 13.49 4.48 -11.85
N HIS A 204 12.45 4.00 -11.19
CA HIS A 204 12.48 3.80 -9.73
C HIS A 204 13.26 2.56 -9.31
N THR A 205 13.29 1.52 -10.14
CA THR A 205 14.01 0.27 -9.85
C THR A 205 15.50 0.34 -10.19
N ALA A 206 15.96 1.39 -10.90
CA ALA A 206 17.36 1.61 -11.18
C ALA A 206 18.21 1.75 -9.90
N ARG A 207 17.65 2.39 -8.86
CA ARG A 207 18.31 2.58 -7.55
C ARG A 207 17.71 1.64 -6.52
N GLY A 208 18.50 0.71 -5.98
CA GLY A 208 18.06 -0.26 -4.98
C GLY A 208 17.18 -1.41 -5.50
N GLY A 209 16.77 -1.42 -6.78
CA GLY A 209 15.92 -2.48 -7.30
C GLY A 209 14.46 -2.32 -6.88
N GLN A 210 13.72 -3.43 -6.82
CA GLN A 210 12.32 -3.43 -6.44
C GLN A 210 12.14 -3.16 -4.95
N ARG A 211 11.01 -2.59 -4.53
CA ARG A 211 10.61 -2.62 -3.11
C ARG A 211 10.15 -4.03 -2.75
N VAL A 212 10.51 -4.54 -1.58
CA VAL A 212 10.25 -5.94 -1.20
C VAL A 212 9.24 -6.07 -0.06
N ALA A 213 9.20 -5.07 0.82
CA ALA A 213 8.35 -5.02 1.98
C ALA A 213 8.13 -3.59 2.47
N THR A 214 7.07 -3.40 3.23
CA THR A 214 6.69 -2.12 3.83
C THR A 214 6.41 -2.31 5.31
N LEU A 215 6.79 -1.30 6.11
CA LEU A 215 6.30 -1.11 7.47
C LEU A 215 5.60 0.24 7.58
N ILE A 216 4.32 0.23 7.94
CA ILE A 216 3.54 1.43 8.27
C ILE A 216 3.39 1.47 9.79
N VAL A 217 3.92 2.50 10.44
CA VAL A 217 3.79 2.74 11.88
C VAL A 217 2.78 3.86 12.09
N TYR A 218 1.81 3.65 13.00
CA TYR A 218 0.82 4.66 13.36
C TYR A 218 1.37 5.55 14.48
N LEU A 219 1.40 6.85 14.24
CA LEU A 219 2.02 7.83 15.15
C LEU A 219 1.00 8.46 16.14
N ASN A 220 -0.29 8.25 15.91
CA ASN A 220 -1.36 8.61 16.82
C ASN A 220 -2.47 7.55 16.80
N ASP A 221 -3.34 7.60 17.81
CA ASP A 221 -4.63 6.90 17.74
C ASP A 221 -5.58 7.69 16.84
N VAL A 222 -6.26 7.00 15.93
CA VAL A 222 -7.30 7.59 15.08
C VAL A 222 -8.65 7.37 15.74
N GLU A 223 -9.45 8.42 15.87
CA GLU A 223 -10.74 8.36 16.55
C GLU A 223 -11.77 7.55 15.75
N GLY A 224 -11.80 7.72 14.42
CA GLY A 224 -12.67 6.93 13.55
C GLY A 224 -12.13 6.80 12.12
N GLY A 225 -12.31 5.62 11.53
CA GLY A 225 -11.81 5.28 10.20
C GLY A 225 -10.28 5.20 10.16
N GLY A 226 -9.68 5.50 9.01
CA GLY A 226 -8.23 5.56 8.87
C GLY A 226 -7.51 4.22 8.95
N GLU A 227 -8.20 3.09 8.79
CA GLU A 227 -7.60 1.76 8.77
C GLU A 227 -6.62 1.61 7.59
N THR A 228 -5.64 0.72 7.74
CA THR A 228 -4.91 0.19 6.58
C THR A 228 -5.64 -1.07 6.11
N VAL A 229 -6.26 -1.01 4.93
CA VAL A 229 -7.09 -2.07 4.39
C VAL A 229 -6.36 -2.85 3.30
N PHE A 230 -6.55 -4.16 3.27
CA PHE A 230 -6.10 -5.08 2.21
C PHE A 230 -7.35 -5.72 1.61
N PRO A 231 -8.00 -5.09 0.61
CA PRO A 231 -9.32 -5.50 0.13
C PRO A 231 -9.33 -6.95 -0.36
N ASP A 232 -8.35 -7.35 -1.17
CA ASP A 232 -8.30 -8.69 -1.77
C ASP A 232 -7.98 -9.79 -0.74
N ALA A 233 -7.37 -9.42 0.39
CA ALA A 233 -7.13 -10.32 1.50
C ALA A 233 -8.25 -10.31 2.56
N GLY A 234 -9.20 -9.36 2.46
CA GLY A 234 -10.26 -9.17 3.46
C GLY A 234 -9.75 -8.75 4.84
N LEU A 235 -8.64 -7.99 4.90
CA LEU A 235 -8.01 -7.58 6.16
C LEU A 235 -8.09 -6.06 6.35
N ALA A 236 -8.20 -5.63 7.61
CA ALA A 236 -8.03 -4.24 8.00
C ALA A 236 -7.21 -4.16 9.29
N VAL A 237 -6.24 -3.25 9.33
CA VAL A 237 -5.44 -2.98 10.52
C VAL A 237 -5.78 -1.60 11.06
N MET A 238 -6.23 -1.57 12.32
CA MET A 238 -6.63 -0.35 13.01
C MET A 238 -5.41 0.49 13.39
N ALA A 239 -5.51 1.80 13.24
CA ALA A 239 -4.46 2.73 13.61
C ALA A 239 -4.41 2.93 15.14
N ARG A 240 -3.38 2.38 15.78
CA ARG A 240 -3.11 2.57 17.21
C ARG A 240 -1.71 3.13 17.43
N GLN A 241 -1.56 4.16 18.25
CA GLN A 241 -0.27 4.83 18.42
C GLN A 241 0.85 3.83 18.79
N GLY A 242 1.98 3.94 18.10
CA GLY A 242 3.17 3.10 18.30
C GLY A 242 3.03 1.65 17.81
N SER A 243 1.86 1.26 17.30
CA SER A 243 1.65 0.00 16.59
C SER A 243 2.03 0.13 15.11
N ALA A 244 2.18 -1.00 14.43
CA ALA A 244 2.54 -1.01 13.02
C ALA A 244 1.92 -2.18 12.26
N VAL A 245 1.81 -2.04 10.95
CA VAL A 245 1.57 -3.15 10.02
C VAL A 245 2.79 -3.31 9.12
N TYR A 246 3.30 -4.53 9.07
CA TYR A 246 4.29 -4.98 8.10
C TYR A 246 3.61 -5.86 7.07
N PHE A 247 4.04 -5.73 5.82
CA PHE A 247 3.65 -6.66 4.77
C PHE A 247 4.77 -6.82 3.74
N ARG A 248 4.94 -8.05 3.26
CA ARG A 248 5.97 -8.43 2.28
C ARG A 248 5.32 -8.90 1.01
N TYR A 249 5.84 -8.43 -0.11
CA TYR A 249 5.24 -8.62 -1.42
C TYR A 249 6.22 -9.07 -2.49
N MET A 250 7.49 -9.30 -2.16
CA MET A 250 8.43 -9.92 -3.08
C MET A 250 9.11 -11.14 -2.45
N ASN A 251 8.95 -12.30 -3.08
CA ASN A 251 9.59 -13.54 -2.65
C ASN A 251 11.02 -13.68 -3.23
N GLY A 252 11.76 -14.70 -2.80
CA GLY A 252 13.09 -15.04 -3.30
C GLY A 252 13.13 -15.43 -4.79
N ARG A 253 11.98 -15.68 -5.41
CA ARG A 253 11.84 -15.91 -6.87
C ARG A 253 11.51 -14.62 -7.64
N ARG A 254 11.51 -13.46 -6.97
CA ARG A 254 11.15 -12.16 -7.54
C ARG A 254 9.70 -12.07 -8.05
N GLN A 255 8.82 -12.97 -7.62
CA GLN A 255 7.38 -12.81 -7.86
C GLN A 255 6.85 -11.71 -6.95
N LEU A 256 5.77 -11.06 -7.38
CA LEU A 256 5.08 -10.01 -6.63
C LEU A 256 3.74 -10.54 -6.12
N ASP A 257 3.42 -10.33 -4.84
CA ASP A 257 2.19 -10.83 -4.24
C ASP A 257 1.00 -9.90 -4.60
N PRO A 258 0.00 -10.37 -5.36
CA PRO A 258 -1.17 -9.55 -5.67
C PRO A 258 -2.07 -9.31 -4.45
N LEU A 259 -2.01 -10.16 -3.41
CA LEU A 259 -2.88 -10.02 -2.23
C LEU A 259 -2.42 -8.90 -1.27
N THR A 260 -1.30 -8.23 -1.55
CA THR A 260 -0.84 -7.07 -0.79
C THR A 260 -1.34 -5.74 -1.35
N LEU A 261 -2.33 -5.77 -2.26
CA LEU A 261 -3.08 -4.57 -2.63
C LEU A 261 -3.62 -3.95 -1.34
N HIS A 262 -3.32 -2.67 -1.10
CA HIS A 262 -3.68 -2.04 0.15
C HIS A 262 -3.97 -0.55 0.00
N GLY A 263 -4.73 0.01 0.93
CA GLY A 263 -5.08 1.43 0.96
C GLY A 263 -5.26 1.96 2.38
N GLY A 264 -5.38 3.27 2.50
CA GLY A 264 -5.81 3.93 3.73
C GLY A 264 -7.28 4.29 3.62
N ALA A 265 -8.13 3.67 4.44
CA ALA A 265 -9.55 4.02 4.52
C ALA A 265 -9.72 5.50 4.94
N PRO A 266 -10.83 6.15 4.54
CA PRO A 266 -11.08 7.54 4.93
C PRO A 266 -11.05 7.74 6.45
N VAL A 267 -10.41 8.81 6.90
CA VAL A 267 -10.51 9.24 8.31
C VAL A 267 -11.89 9.85 8.53
N THR A 268 -12.72 9.24 9.38
CA THR A 268 -14.08 9.73 9.64
C THR A 268 -14.16 10.66 10.85
N SER A 269 -13.23 10.54 11.80
CA SER A 269 -13.08 11.47 12.94
C SER A 269 -11.61 11.58 13.38
N GLY A 270 -11.22 12.78 13.83
CA GLY A 270 -9.85 13.11 14.20
C GLY A 270 -8.92 13.29 13.00
N ASP A 271 -7.66 12.87 13.16
CA ASP A 271 -6.64 12.87 12.12
C ASP A 271 -5.75 11.61 12.21
N LYS A 272 -5.03 11.31 11.15
CA LYS A 272 -4.13 10.14 11.07
C LYS A 272 -2.72 10.57 10.69
N TRP A 273 -1.76 10.21 11.54
CA TRP A 273 -0.34 10.34 11.29
C TRP A 273 0.29 8.96 11.15
N ILE A 274 1.06 8.75 10.08
CA ILE A 274 1.81 7.52 9.88
C ILE A 274 3.25 7.81 9.47
N MET A 275 4.15 6.90 9.85
CA MET A 275 5.47 6.78 9.27
C MET A 275 5.48 5.53 8.37
N THR A 276 6.01 5.65 7.15
CA THR A 276 6.18 4.53 6.22
C THR A 276 7.66 4.30 5.96
N LYS A 277 8.07 3.03 6.03
CA LYS A 277 9.39 2.56 5.63
C LYS A 277 9.23 1.54 4.51
N TRP A 278 9.90 1.80 3.40
CA TRP A 278 10.06 0.83 2.31
C TRP A 278 11.44 0.21 2.35
N MET A 279 11.50 -1.10 2.16
CA MET A 279 12.75 -1.85 1.99
C MET A 279 12.95 -2.21 0.52
N ARG A 280 14.18 -2.07 0.04
CA ARG A 280 14.60 -2.38 -1.32
C ARG A 280 15.26 -3.75 -1.41
N GLU A 281 15.25 -4.31 -2.61
CA GLU A 281 15.92 -5.56 -2.94
C GLU A 281 17.45 -5.48 -2.75
N ARG A 282 18.03 -4.32 -3.06
CA ARG A 282 19.47 -4.04 -3.01
C ARG A 282 19.72 -2.75 -2.22
N PRO A 283 20.99 -2.48 -1.83
CA PRO A 283 21.33 -1.22 -1.18
C PRO A 283 20.79 0.00 -1.93
N TYR A 284 20.06 0.84 -1.20
CA TYR A 284 19.47 2.09 -1.69
C TYR A 284 20.43 3.24 -1.35
N VAL A 285 21.44 3.42 -2.20
CA VAL A 285 22.53 4.40 -2.06
C VAL A 285 22.45 5.47 -3.11
#